data_AF-A0A1W1UHB7-F1
#
_entry.id   AF-A0A1W1UHB7-F1
#
_cell.length_a   1.000
_cell.length_b   1.000
_cell.length_c   1.000
_cell.angle_alpha   90.00
_cell.angle_beta   90.00
_cell.angle_gamma   90.00
#
_symmetry.space_group_name_H-M   'P 1'
#
loop_
_entity.id
_entity.type
_entity.pdbx_description
1 polymer ?
#
loop_
_entity_poly.entity_id
_entity_poly.type
_entity_poly.pdbx_seq_one_letter_code
_entity_poly.pdbx_strand_id
1 'polypeptide(L)'
;MFIKSKVIKVAITVMVAIILLGGVSTFVYKDVIFQRGNPIPYLIKCINLNEKEPYKKVFDNKEVYISKGKGHYNKAEQNLIKLVENKYNIDFAEQVGSGYIFQSQGQTIIMTTEVYLKYYNVWEISTKQNEELYDLIPMVKIKGDLYLDTGRESNMGPRCGVMDGEIKSTVEPFENPSQDNQSNFGTGYGYQFIDDNAIDIYINGKWFRFEKEQE
;
A
#
# COMPACT_ATOMS: atom_id res chain seq x y z
N MET A 1 45.22 -37.03 9.44
CA MET A 1 44.78 -35.61 9.54
C MET A 1 44.46 -34.94 8.19
N PHE A 2 45.00 -35.41 7.05
CA PHE A 2 44.83 -34.76 5.73
C PHE A 2 43.43 -34.86 5.07
N ILE A 3 42.67 -35.93 5.32
CA ILE A 3 41.37 -36.17 4.64
C ILE A 3 40.31 -35.14 5.05
N LYS A 4 40.28 -34.70 6.32
CA LYS A 4 39.34 -33.67 6.79
C LYS A 4 39.52 -32.34 6.06
N SER A 5 40.76 -31.96 5.72
CA SER A 5 41.05 -30.68 5.05
C SER A 5 40.53 -30.60 3.61
N LYS A 6 40.55 -31.71 2.86
CA LYS A 6 40.00 -31.77 1.49
C LYS A 6 38.48 -31.70 1.51
N VAL A 7 37.83 -32.43 2.42
CA VAL A 7 36.37 -32.40 2.58
C VAL A 7 35.88 -31.00 2.95
N ILE A 8 36.58 -30.32 3.87
CA ILE A 8 36.25 -28.93 4.25
C ILE A 8 36.39 -27.98 3.07
N LYS A 9 37.48 -28.07 2.28
CA LYS A 9 37.65 -27.22 1.08
C LYS A 9 36.55 -27.45 0.05
N VAL A 10 36.18 -28.70 -0.21
CA VAL A 10 35.08 -29.03 -1.13
C VAL A 10 33.75 -28.47 -0.62
N ALA A 11 33.46 -28.60 0.67
CA ALA A 11 32.24 -28.04 1.26
C ALA A 11 32.18 -26.51 1.13
N ILE A 12 33.29 -25.80 1.36
CA ILE A 12 33.38 -24.35 1.19
C ILE A 12 33.15 -23.97 -0.28
N THR A 13 33.80 -24.65 -1.23
CA THR A 13 33.62 -24.37 -2.66
C THR A 13 32.18 -24.57 -3.11
N VAL A 14 31.52 -25.65 -2.65
CA VAL A 14 30.10 -25.90 -2.94
C VAL A 14 29.22 -24.80 -2.34
N MET A 15 29.49 -24.38 -1.10
CA MET A 15 28.74 -23.30 -0.46
C MET A 15 28.88 -21.97 -1.21
N VAL A 16 30.10 -21.61 -1.62
CA VAL A 16 30.36 -20.40 -2.42
C VAL A 16 29.65 -20.49 -3.78
N ALA A 17 29.67 -21.66 -4.43
CA ALA A 17 28.95 -21.87 -5.69
C ALA A 17 27.43 -21.70 -5.52
N ILE A 18 26.85 -22.20 -4.43
CA ILE A 18 25.42 -22.00 -4.11
C ILE A 18 25.11 -20.51 -3.88
N ILE A 19 25.98 -19.79 -3.16
CA ILE A 19 25.81 -18.35 -2.93
C ILE A 19 25.91 -17.57 -4.24
N LEU A 20 26.86 -17.91 -5.11
CA LEU A 20 27.02 -17.27 -6.41
C LEU A 20 25.83 -17.56 -7.34
N LEU A 21 25.37 -18.80 -7.40
CA LEU A 21 24.18 -19.18 -8.17
C LEU A 21 22.93 -18.49 -7.63
N GLY A 22 22.78 -18.44 -6.31
CA GLY A 22 21.70 -17.72 -5.63
C GLY A 22 21.75 -16.22 -5.95
N GLY A 23 22.92 -15.61 -5.86
CA GLY A 23 23.15 -14.19 -6.15
C GLY A 23 22.90 -13.81 -7.61
N VAL A 24 23.32 -14.64 -8.56
CA VAL A 24 23.03 -14.43 -9.99
C VAL A 24 21.52 -14.58 -10.24
N SER A 25 20.87 -15.57 -9.63
CA SER A 25 19.43 -15.76 -9.74
C SER A 25 18.64 -14.58 -9.16
N THR A 26 19.00 -14.09 -7.97
CA THR A 26 18.36 -12.91 -7.38
C THR A 26 18.63 -11.64 -8.16
N PHE A 27 19.81 -11.49 -8.78
CA PHE A 27 20.12 -10.35 -9.63
C PHE A 27 19.31 -10.35 -10.93
N VAL A 28 19.20 -11.49 -11.61
CA VAL A 28 18.48 -11.62 -12.89
C VAL A 28 16.96 -11.52 -12.70
N TYR A 29 16.42 -12.10 -11.63
CA TYR A 29 14.98 -12.15 -11.38
C TYR A 29 14.52 -11.17 -10.30
N LYS A 30 15.32 -10.14 -9.98
CA LYS A 30 15.02 -9.20 -8.89
C LYS A 30 13.63 -8.59 -9.02
N ASP A 31 13.27 -8.15 -10.23
CA ASP A 31 12.03 -7.42 -10.49
C ASP A 31 10.80 -8.34 -10.45
N VAL A 32 10.99 -9.66 -10.45
CA VAL A 32 9.91 -10.64 -10.32
C VAL A 32 9.81 -11.16 -8.88
N ILE A 33 10.95 -11.38 -8.23
CA ILE A 33 11.03 -11.88 -6.86
C ILE A 33 10.59 -10.79 -5.87
N PHE A 34 11.03 -9.55 -6.06
CA PHE A 34 10.78 -8.46 -5.11
C PHE A 34 9.58 -7.58 -5.48
N GLN A 35 8.68 -8.04 -6.37
CA GLN A 35 7.48 -7.29 -6.78
C GLN A 35 6.64 -6.84 -5.58
N ARG A 36 6.54 -7.68 -4.56
CA ARG A 36 5.77 -7.44 -3.33
C ARG A 36 6.67 -7.17 -2.12
N GLY A 37 7.90 -6.71 -2.34
CA GLY A 37 8.89 -6.49 -1.29
C GLY A 37 9.57 -7.79 -0.85
N ASN A 38 9.51 -8.15 0.43
CA ASN A 38 10.18 -9.34 0.97
C ASN A 38 9.53 -10.64 0.43
N PRO A 39 10.24 -11.45 -0.39
CA PRO A 39 9.68 -12.65 -1.01
C PRO A 39 9.61 -13.86 -0.06
N ILE A 40 10.37 -13.85 1.04
CA ILE A 40 10.57 -15.02 1.92
C ILE A 40 9.24 -15.56 2.45
N PRO A 41 8.32 -14.73 2.99
CA PRO A 41 7.03 -15.21 3.47
C PRO A 41 6.23 -15.94 2.40
N TYR A 42 6.21 -15.43 1.17
CA TYR A 42 5.50 -16.05 0.05
C TYR A 42 6.12 -17.39 -0.35
N LEU A 43 7.45 -17.43 -0.49
CA LEU A 43 8.19 -18.65 -0.87
C LEU A 43 8.01 -19.79 0.13
N ILE A 44 8.05 -19.48 1.44
CA ILE A 44 7.82 -20.47 2.50
C ILE A 44 6.42 -21.09 2.36
N LYS A 45 5.41 -20.27 2.05
CA LYS A 45 4.05 -20.77 1.87
C LYS A 45 3.90 -21.59 0.59
N CYS A 46 4.59 -21.21 -0.51
CA CYS A 46 4.62 -21.99 -1.75
C CYS A 46 5.05 -23.45 -1.54
N ILE A 47 6.07 -23.68 -0.71
CA ILE A 47 6.59 -25.03 -0.41
C ILE A 47 5.54 -25.89 0.30
N ASN A 48 4.68 -25.26 1.10
CA ASN A 48 3.68 -25.96 1.93
C ASN A 48 2.31 -26.14 1.24
N LEU A 49 2.16 -25.73 -0.02
CA LEU A 49 0.93 -25.89 -0.78
C LEU A 49 0.74 -27.34 -1.27
N ASN A 50 -0.44 -27.88 -1.05
CA ASN A 50 -0.82 -29.24 -1.48
C ASN A 50 -2.28 -29.28 -1.97
N GLU A 51 -2.75 -30.43 -2.48
CA GLU A 51 -4.11 -30.54 -3.04
C GLU A 51 -5.24 -30.42 -2.01
N LYS A 52 -4.96 -30.78 -0.75
CA LYS A 52 -5.93 -30.68 0.35
C LYS A 52 -6.05 -29.24 0.84
N GLU A 53 -4.94 -28.52 0.85
CA GLU A 53 -4.85 -27.10 1.24
C GLU A 53 -4.36 -26.27 0.06
N PRO A 54 -5.27 -25.94 -0.88
CA PRO A 54 -4.90 -25.36 -2.17
C PRO A 54 -4.48 -23.88 -2.07
N TYR A 55 -4.66 -23.25 -0.91
CA TYR A 55 -4.16 -21.91 -0.59
C TYR A 55 -3.66 -21.82 0.86
N LYS A 56 -2.81 -20.83 1.16
CA LYS A 56 -2.28 -20.56 2.50
C LYS A 56 -2.25 -19.05 2.78
N LYS A 57 -2.58 -18.64 4.01
CA LYS A 57 -2.41 -17.26 4.48
C LYS A 57 -0.91 -16.95 4.60
N VAL A 58 -0.49 -15.80 4.05
CA VAL A 58 0.92 -15.37 3.99
C VAL A 58 1.33 -14.66 5.28
N PHE A 59 0.51 -13.72 5.74
CA PHE A 59 0.76 -12.92 6.94
C PHE A 59 -0.39 -13.07 7.94
N ASP A 60 -0.08 -12.98 9.24
CA ASP A 60 -1.11 -13.08 10.27
C ASP A 60 -1.99 -11.81 10.33
N ASN A 61 -1.37 -10.65 10.13
CA ASN A 61 -1.97 -9.31 10.21
C ASN A 61 -2.57 -8.78 8.89
N LYS A 62 -2.48 -9.52 7.78
CA LYS A 62 -3.03 -9.10 6.49
C LYS A 62 -3.83 -10.23 5.86
N GLU A 63 -4.87 -9.88 5.13
CA GLU A 63 -5.70 -10.84 4.39
C GLU A 63 -5.10 -11.17 3.02
N VAL A 64 -3.84 -11.61 3.06
CA VAL A 64 -3.07 -12.01 1.88
C VAL A 64 -2.89 -13.52 1.90
N TYR A 65 -3.24 -14.17 0.79
CA TYR A 65 -3.19 -15.60 0.60
C TYR A 65 -2.39 -15.93 -0.65
N ILE A 66 -1.84 -17.14 -0.72
CA ILE A 66 -1.14 -17.65 -1.90
C ILE A 66 -1.67 -19.04 -2.26
N SER A 67 -1.84 -19.30 -3.55
CA SER A 67 -2.29 -20.59 -4.08
C SER A 67 -1.45 -21.05 -5.28
N LYS A 68 -1.56 -22.33 -5.65
CA LYS A 68 -1.00 -22.81 -6.92
C LYS A 68 -1.81 -22.26 -8.09
N GLY A 69 -1.13 -21.70 -9.08
CA GLY A 69 -1.68 -21.35 -10.39
C GLY A 69 -1.82 -22.58 -11.29
N LYS A 70 -2.52 -22.40 -12.42
CA LYS A 70 -2.84 -23.38 -13.50
C LYS A 70 -3.14 -24.83 -13.07
N GLY A 71 -4.36 -25.31 -13.36
CA GLY A 71 -4.78 -26.71 -13.11
C GLY A 71 -5.40 -26.94 -11.73
N HIS A 72 -4.88 -26.30 -10.67
CA HIS A 72 -5.49 -26.30 -9.32
C HIS A 72 -6.18 -24.97 -8.96
N TYR A 73 -6.19 -24.02 -9.90
CA TYR A 73 -6.72 -22.67 -9.75
C TYR A 73 -8.17 -22.68 -9.24
N ASN A 74 -9.03 -23.44 -9.91
CA ASN A 74 -10.47 -23.42 -9.66
C ASN A 74 -10.82 -23.85 -8.22
N LYS A 75 -10.07 -24.81 -7.64
CA LYS A 75 -10.33 -25.26 -6.26
C LYS A 75 -9.88 -24.21 -5.24
N ALA A 76 -8.73 -23.57 -5.48
CA ALA A 76 -8.25 -22.51 -4.59
C ALA A 76 -9.20 -21.30 -4.62
N GLU A 77 -9.58 -20.88 -5.83
CA GLU A 77 -10.52 -19.78 -6.08
C GLU A 77 -11.87 -20.02 -5.41
N GLN A 78 -12.53 -21.16 -5.69
CA GLN A 78 -13.82 -21.49 -5.08
C GLN A 78 -13.76 -21.51 -3.55
N ASN A 79 -12.67 -22.04 -2.98
CA ASN A 79 -12.52 -22.10 -1.53
C ASN A 79 -12.21 -20.72 -0.93
N LEU A 80 -11.54 -19.82 -1.65
CA LEU A 80 -11.29 -18.45 -1.22
C LEU A 80 -12.54 -17.58 -1.33
N ILE A 81 -13.36 -17.76 -2.37
CA ILE A 81 -14.69 -17.13 -2.47
C ILE A 81 -15.53 -17.53 -1.25
N LYS A 82 -15.66 -18.83 -0.99
CA LYS A 82 -16.38 -19.32 0.21
C LYS A 82 -15.76 -18.84 1.51
N LEU A 83 -14.44 -18.67 1.59
CA LEU A 83 -13.78 -18.12 2.76
C LEU A 83 -14.27 -16.69 3.02
N VAL A 84 -14.30 -15.84 1.99
CA VAL A 84 -14.78 -14.45 2.10
C VAL A 84 -16.26 -14.43 2.49
N GLU A 85 -17.10 -15.21 1.82
CA GLU A 85 -18.54 -15.26 2.08
C GLU A 85 -18.82 -15.63 3.55
N ASN A 86 -18.20 -16.71 4.04
CA ASN A 86 -18.39 -17.18 5.41
C ASN A 86 -17.77 -16.24 6.45
N LYS A 87 -16.60 -15.66 6.16
CA LYS A 87 -15.87 -14.81 7.11
C LYS A 87 -16.58 -13.48 7.33
N TYR A 88 -17.13 -12.89 6.28
CA TYR A 88 -17.73 -11.55 6.33
C TYR A 88 -19.25 -11.56 6.21
N ASN A 89 -19.89 -12.73 6.10
CA ASN A 89 -21.33 -12.89 5.94
C ASN A 89 -21.87 -12.05 4.76
N ILE A 90 -21.21 -12.21 3.61
CA ILE A 90 -21.42 -11.44 2.37
C ILE A 90 -21.55 -12.40 1.19
N ASP A 91 -22.27 -12.03 0.14
CA ASP A 91 -22.42 -12.87 -1.04
C ASP A 91 -21.46 -12.44 -2.16
N PHE A 92 -20.94 -13.41 -2.91
CA PHE A 92 -20.21 -13.12 -4.14
C PHE A 92 -21.15 -12.51 -5.19
N ALA A 93 -20.80 -11.30 -5.66
CA ALA A 93 -21.60 -10.58 -6.64
C ALA A 93 -21.12 -10.90 -8.06
N GLU A 94 -19.87 -10.57 -8.37
CA GLU A 94 -19.31 -10.73 -9.71
C GLU A 94 -17.78 -10.69 -9.74
N GLN A 95 -17.21 -11.09 -10.88
CA GLN A 95 -15.78 -10.97 -11.17
C GLN A 95 -15.56 -9.95 -12.31
N VAL A 96 -14.68 -8.98 -12.06
CA VAL A 96 -14.25 -7.97 -13.04
C VAL A 96 -12.73 -8.05 -13.19
N GLY A 97 -12.27 -8.62 -14.30
CA GLY A 97 -10.84 -8.85 -14.53
C GLY A 97 -10.23 -9.75 -13.46
N SER A 98 -9.27 -9.22 -12.70
CA SER A 98 -8.66 -9.89 -11.55
C SER A 98 -9.33 -9.59 -10.20
N GLY A 99 -10.39 -8.79 -10.18
CA GLY A 99 -11.15 -8.47 -8.97
C GLY A 99 -12.39 -9.34 -8.82
N TYR A 100 -12.59 -9.86 -7.61
CA TYR A 100 -13.78 -10.58 -7.17
C TYR A 100 -14.52 -9.67 -6.18
N ILE A 101 -15.73 -9.27 -6.53
CA ILE A 101 -16.53 -8.32 -5.78
C ILE A 101 -17.58 -9.09 -4.97
N PHE A 102 -17.67 -8.77 -3.69
CA PHE A 102 -18.66 -9.30 -2.77
C PHE A 102 -19.46 -8.14 -2.19
N GLN A 103 -20.79 -8.29 -2.10
CA GLN A 103 -21.68 -7.21 -1.66
C GLN A 103 -22.81 -7.75 -0.77
N SER A 104 -23.06 -7.05 0.34
CA SER A 104 -24.24 -7.25 1.20
C SER A 104 -24.45 -6.00 2.05
N GLN A 105 -25.70 -5.50 2.13
CA GLN A 105 -26.15 -4.45 3.06
C GLN A 105 -25.18 -3.27 3.27
N GLY A 106 -24.65 -2.68 2.19
CA GLY A 106 -23.78 -1.50 2.23
C GLY A 106 -22.29 -1.78 2.50
N GLN A 107 -21.90 -3.05 2.65
CA GLN A 107 -20.50 -3.48 2.70
C GLN A 107 -20.07 -4.00 1.32
N THR A 108 -18.88 -3.59 0.88
CA THR A 108 -18.24 -4.14 -0.32
C THR A 108 -16.89 -4.74 0.05
N ILE A 109 -16.62 -5.96 -0.38
CA ILE A 109 -15.31 -6.59 -0.24
C ILE A 109 -14.77 -6.88 -1.62
N ILE A 110 -13.51 -6.54 -1.84
CA ILE A 110 -12.82 -6.77 -3.09
C ILE A 110 -11.66 -7.72 -2.80
N MET A 111 -11.73 -8.92 -3.36
CA MET A 111 -10.61 -9.85 -3.39
C MET A 111 -9.93 -9.75 -4.75
N THR A 112 -8.67 -9.35 -4.78
CA THR A 112 -7.89 -9.25 -6.02
C THR A 112 -6.96 -10.44 -6.17
N THR A 113 -6.71 -10.87 -7.41
CA THR A 113 -5.76 -11.95 -7.73
C THR A 113 -4.62 -11.43 -8.61
N GLU A 114 -3.39 -11.82 -8.31
CA GLU A 114 -2.20 -11.48 -9.09
C GLU A 114 -1.33 -12.71 -9.32
N VAL A 115 -0.82 -12.87 -10.53
CA VAL A 115 0.12 -13.95 -10.85
C VAL A 115 1.47 -13.67 -10.18
N TYR A 116 1.96 -14.66 -9.42
CA TYR A 116 3.25 -14.61 -8.73
C TYR A 116 4.16 -15.76 -9.19
N LEU A 117 5.41 -15.44 -9.56
CA LEU A 117 6.41 -16.40 -10.04
C LEU A 117 5.90 -17.36 -11.12
N LYS A 118 5.00 -16.90 -12.00
CA LYS A 118 4.36 -17.65 -13.12
C LYS A 118 3.47 -18.84 -12.73
N TYR A 119 3.70 -19.46 -11.57
CA TYR A 119 3.07 -20.72 -11.15
C TYR A 119 2.18 -20.57 -9.92
N TYR A 120 2.09 -19.38 -9.34
CA TYR A 120 1.30 -19.12 -8.15
C TYR A 120 0.38 -17.93 -8.39
N ASN A 121 -0.66 -17.81 -7.57
CA ASN A 121 -1.46 -16.60 -7.48
C ASN A 121 -1.45 -16.10 -6.05
N VAL A 122 -1.26 -14.79 -5.90
CA VAL A 122 -1.46 -14.10 -4.64
C VAL A 122 -2.85 -13.48 -4.65
N TRP A 123 -3.57 -13.66 -3.55
CA TRP A 123 -4.92 -13.17 -3.35
C TRP A 123 -4.89 -12.19 -2.21
N GLU A 124 -5.52 -11.04 -2.41
CA GLU A 124 -5.55 -9.98 -1.41
C GLU A 124 -6.99 -9.54 -1.22
N ILE A 125 -7.50 -9.78 -0.01
CA ILE A 125 -8.86 -9.41 0.36
C ILE A 125 -8.79 -8.05 1.04
N SER A 126 -9.38 -7.06 0.38
CA SER A 126 -9.56 -5.73 0.91
C SER A 126 -11.03 -5.53 1.26
N THR A 127 -11.31 -5.19 2.51
CA THR A 127 -12.63 -4.70 2.89
C THR A 127 -12.69 -3.24 2.49
N LYS A 128 -13.48 -2.91 1.46
CA LYS A 128 -14.08 -1.57 1.42
C LYS A 128 -15.21 -1.57 2.44
N GLN A 129 -14.85 -1.59 3.72
CA GLN A 129 -15.74 -0.97 4.69
C GLN A 129 -15.99 0.44 4.17
N ASN A 130 -17.20 0.95 4.35
CA ASN A 130 -17.51 2.38 4.22
C ASN A 130 -16.82 3.15 5.38
N GLU A 131 -15.53 2.88 5.51
CA GLU A 131 -14.46 3.41 6.34
C GLU A 131 -13.22 3.40 5.41
N GLU A 132 -13.38 3.90 4.18
CA GLU A 132 -12.37 4.85 3.74
C GLU A 132 -12.43 5.92 4.82
N LEU A 133 -11.41 5.98 5.69
CA LEU A 133 -11.12 7.21 6.43
C LEU A 133 -11.32 8.30 5.39
N TYR A 134 -12.37 9.11 5.52
CA TYR A 134 -12.49 10.29 4.69
C TYR A 134 -11.12 10.94 4.78
N ASP A 135 -10.42 11.10 3.64
CA ASP A 135 -9.20 11.90 3.63
C ASP A 135 -9.62 13.18 4.34
N LEU A 136 -8.98 13.45 5.48
CA LEU A 136 -9.33 14.66 6.22
C LEU A 136 -9.11 15.79 5.22
N ILE A 137 -10.10 16.70 5.16
CA ILE A 137 -10.04 17.86 4.26
C ILE A 137 -8.62 18.42 4.35
N PRO A 138 -7.91 18.64 3.21
CA PRO A 138 -6.54 19.09 3.25
C PRO A 138 -6.40 20.27 4.22
N MET A 139 -5.48 20.15 5.16
CA MET A 139 -5.35 21.09 6.26
C MET A 139 -3.90 21.32 6.63
N VAL A 140 -3.63 22.51 7.17
CA VAL A 140 -2.30 22.92 7.59
C VAL A 140 -2.40 23.70 8.89
N LYS A 141 -1.46 23.46 9.81
CA LYS A 141 -1.35 24.24 11.03
C LYS A 141 -0.28 25.31 10.88
N ILE A 142 -0.64 26.57 11.08
CA ILE A 142 0.27 27.72 10.93
C ILE A 142 0.05 28.68 12.10
N LYS A 143 1.13 28.97 12.84
CA LYS A 143 1.13 29.88 14.00
C LYS A 143 0.07 29.53 15.06
N GLY A 144 -0.15 28.25 15.29
CA GLY A 144 -1.12 27.72 16.26
C GLY A 144 -2.52 27.48 15.70
N ASP A 145 -2.89 28.10 14.58
CA ASP A 145 -4.21 27.98 13.97
C ASP A 145 -4.27 26.86 12.93
N LEU A 146 -5.39 26.12 12.87
CA LEU A 146 -5.66 25.10 11.87
C LEU A 146 -6.48 25.69 10.72
N TYR A 147 -5.98 25.57 9.50
CA TYR A 147 -6.64 26.04 8.28
C TYR A 147 -7.04 24.85 7.42
N LEU A 148 -8.29 24.83 6.96
CA LEU A 148 -8.87 23.77 6.14
C LEU A 148 -9.10 24.27 4.71
N ASP A 149 -8.85 23.41 3.73
CA ASP A 149 -9.12 23.68 2.32
C ASP A 149 -10.62 23.91 2.12
N THR A 150 -10.94 25.01 1.44
CA THR A 150 -12.32 25.37 1.08
C THR A 150 -12.77 24.72 -0.23
N GLY A 151 -11.86 24.06 -0.96
CA GLY A 151 -12.08 23.53 -2.30
C GLY A 151 -12.13 24.60 -3.39
N ARG A 152 -11.77 25.85 -3.07
CA ARG A 152 -11.85 27.00 -3.98
C ARG A 152 -10.46 27.49 -4.38
N GLU A 153 -10.27 27.73 -5.68
CA GLU A 153 -9.12 28.50 -6.17
C GLU A 153 -9.26 29.96 -5.73
N SER A 154 -8.16 30.57 -5.33
CA SER A 154 -8.12 31.97 -4.88
C SER A 154 -8.57 32.90 -6.00
N ASN A 155 -9.42 33.86 -5.66
CA ASN A 155 -9.89 34.91 -6.56
C ASN A 155 -9.01 36.17 -6.54
N MET A 156 -7.86 36.13 -5.84
CA MET A 156 -6.93 37.26 -5.81
C MET A 156 -6.14 37.40 -7.11
N GLY A 157 -5.94 38.66 -7.53
CA GLY A 157 -5.16 39.04 -8.71
C GLY A 157 -3.63 38.90 -8.54
N PRO A 158 -2.82 39.67 -9.29
CA PRO A 158 -1.37 39.50 -9.32
C PRO A 158 -0.74 39.77 -7.95
N ARG A 159 0.03 38.80 -7.45
CA ARG A 159 0.74 38.88 -6.17
C ARG A 159 2.20 39.26 -6.39
N CYS A 160 2.73 40.13 -5.52
CA CYS A 160 4.18 40.31 -5.44
C CYS A 160 4.76 38.99 -4.91
N GLY A 161 5.59 38.31 -5.71
CA GLY A 161 6.00 36.90 -5.55
C GLY A 161 6.87 36.54 -4.34
N VAL A 162 6.69 37.19 -3.19
CA VAL A 162 7.34 36.84 -1.92
C VAL A 162 6.34 36.06 -1.07
N MET A 163 6.63 34.80 -0.77
CA MET A 163 5.83 33.95 0.12
C MET A 163 5.99 34.40 1.58
N ASP A 164 4.93 34.29 2.38
CA ASP A 164 4.99 34.59 3.83
C ASP A 164 5.60 33.42 4.62
N GLY A 165 5.45 32.20 4.10
CA GLY A 165 6.04 31.00 4.66
C GLY A 165 5.94 29.80 3.74
N GLU A 166 6.40 28.65 4.23
CA GLU A 166 6.42 27.37 3.51
C GLU A 166 6.04 26.23 4.46
N ILE A 167 5.28 25.25 3.95
CA ILE A 167 4.94 24.01 4.66
C ILE A 167 6.17 23.09 4.69
N LYS A 168 6.64 22.72 5.87
CA LYS A 168 7.94 22.05 6.09
C LYS A 168 7.84 20.55 6.38
N SER A 169 6.68 20.07 6.86
CA SER A 169 6.48 18.66 7.20
C SER A 169 5.06 18.21 6.87
N THR A 170 4.85 16.90 6.78
CA THR A 170 3.55 16.29 6.52
C THR A 170 3.29 15.13 7.48
N VAL A 171 2.05 14.99 7.93
CA VAL A 171 1.52 13.76 8.54
C VAL A 171 0.85 12.91 7.46
N GLU A 172 0.29 11.76 7.86
CA GLU A 172 -0.53 10.95 6.96
C GLU A 172 -1.84 11.71 6.58
N PRO A 173 -2.44 11.46 5.40
CA PRO A 173 -3.63 12.20 4.93
C PRO A 173 -4.84 12.19 5.88
N PHE A 174 -4.94 11.16 6.71
CA PHE A 174 -6.01 10.94 7.68
C PHE A 174 -5.66 11.42 9.11
N GLU A 175 -4.55 12.15 9.29
CA GLU A 175 -4.12 12.71 10.57
C GLU A 175 -4.22 14.25 10.60
N ASN A 176 -4.64 14.81 11.73
CA ASN A 176 -4.62 16.26 11.95
C ASN A 176 -3.17 16.75 12.18
N PRO A 177 -2.69 17.80 11.50
CA PRO A 177 -1.41 18.42 11.79
C PRO A 177 -1.35 18.95 13.22
N SER A 178 -0.29 18.57 13.95
CA SER A 178 -0.11 18.94 15.36
C SER A 178 0.90 20.06 15.58
N GLN A 179 1.79 20.29 14.60
CA GLN A 179 2.89 21.26 14.65
C GLN A 179 2.73 22.39 13.63
N ASP A 180 3.34 23.55 13.89
CA ASP A 180 3.34 24.65 12.92
C ASP A 180 4.13 24.32 11.64
N ASN A 181 3.58 24.74 10.50
CA ASN A 181 4.03 24.43 9.15
C ASN A 181 4.00 22.93 8.81
N GLN A 182 3.09 22.18 9.44
CA GLN A 182 2.79 20.79 9.12
C GLN A 182 1.44 20.70 8.40
N SER A 183 1.34 19.86 7.37
CA SER A 183 0.08 19.58 6.66
C SER A 183 -0.25 18.08 6.65
N ASN A 184 -1.43 17.71 6.14
CA ASN A 184 -1.77 16.33 5.80
C ASN A 184 -1.76 16.08 4.26
N PHE A 185 -1.24 17.02 3.46
CA PHE A 185 -1.32 16.96 1.99
C PHE A 185 0.03 17.18 1.27
N GLY A 186 1.14 17.25 2.01
CA GLY A 186 2.49 17.35 1.47
C GLY A 186 3.34 18.49 2.04
N THR A 187 4.47 18.77 1.39
CA THR A 187 5.48 19.76 1.86
C THR A 187 6.03 20.57 0.68
N GLY A 188 6.74 21.65 0.99
CA GLY A 188 7.35 22.53 -0.02
C GLY A 188 6.39 23.53 -0.67
N TYR A 189 5.15 23.62 -0.17
CA TYR A 189 4.17 24.58 -0.64
C TYR A 189 4.32 25.91 0.10
N GLY A 190 4.44 27.01 -0.66
CA GLY A 190 4.44 28.36 -0.12
C GLY A 190 3.02 28.83 0.21
N TYR A 191 2.87 29.65 1.24
CA TYR A 191 1.58 30.25 1.60
C TYR A 191 1.70 31.77 1.81
N GLN A 192 0.56 32.44 1.72
CA GLN A 192 0.41 33.86 2.06
C GLN A 192 -0.85 34.09 2.90
N PHE A 193 -0.75 35.00 3.86
CA PHE A 193 -1.88 35.45 4.64
C PHE A 193 -2.77 36.38 3.81
N ILE A 194 -4.07 36.15 3.90
CA ILE A 194 -5.08 36.97 3.22
C ILE A 194 -5.71 37.95 4.20
N ASP A 195 -6.12 37.41 5.34
CA ASP A 195 -6.66 38.14 6.48
C ASP A 195 -6.45 37.27 7.74
N ASP A 196 -7.06 37.68 8.86
CA ASP A 196 -6.92 36.98 10.14
C ASP A 196 -7.51 35.56 10.14
N ASN A 197 -8.34 35.20 9.17
CA ASN A 197 -9.07 33.94 9.09
C ASN A 197 -8.72 33.10 7.86
N ALA A 198 -7.95 33.63 6.92
CA ALA A 198 -7.67 32.97 5.65
C ALA A 198 -6.21 33.06 5.23
N ILE A 199 -5.75 31.97 4.64
CA ILE A 199 -4.48 31.89 3.90
C ILE A 199 -4.77 31.36 2.50
N ASP A 200 -3.88 31.68 1.56
CA ASP A 200 -3.84 31.02 0.27
C ASP A 200 -2.53 30.26 0.13
N ILE A 201 -2.60 29.04 -0.39
CA ILE A 201 -1.44 28.13 -0.55
C ILE A 201 -1.19 27.89 -2.04
N TYR A 202 0.07 28.00 -2.45
CA TYR A 202 0.49 27.78 -3.83
C TYR A 202 0.81 26.30 -4.07
N ILE A 203 -0.09 25.62 -4.78
CA ILE A 203 -0.02 24.19 -5.07
C ILE A 203 -0.08 24.01 -6.58
N ASN A 204 0.93 23.34 -7.16
CA ASN A 204 0.96 22.96 -8.58
C ASN A 204 0.63 24.10 -9.57
N GLY A 205 1.14 25.31 -9.32
CA GLY A 205 0.96 26.44 -10.24
C GLY A 205 -0.26 27.32 -9.94
N LYS A 206 -1.08 26.96 -8.96
CA LYS A 206 -2.34 27.64 -8.60
C LYS A 206 -2.40 28.00 -7.12
N TRP A 207 -3.24 28.97 -6.78
CA TRP A 207 -3.49 29.38 -5.40
C TRP A 207 -4.82 28.81 -4.90
N PHE A 208 -4.80 28.11 -3.78
CA PHE A 208 -5.99 27.53 -3.16
C PHE A 208 -6.28 28.18 -1.81
N ARG A 209 -7.56 28.43 -1.54
CA ARG A 209 -8.04 29.11 -0.32
C ARG A 209 -8.24 28.13 0.82
N PHE A 210 -7.58 28.43 1.94
CA PHE A 210 -7.77 27.74 3.21
C PHE A 210 -8.28 28.74 4.26
N GLU A 211 -9.25 28.32 5.05
CA GLU A 211 -9.87 29.15 6.08
C GLU A 211 -9.75 28.47 7.45
N LYS A 212 -9.66 29.26 8.53
CA LYS A 212 -9.64 28.72 9.89
C LYS A 212 -10.88 27.88 10.16
N GLU A 213 -10.70 26.80 10.90
CA GLU A 213 -11.82 26.10 11.52
C GLU A 213 -12.59 27.10 12.40
N GLN A 214 -13.84 27.40 12.04
CA GLN A 214 -14.71 28.20 12.91
C GLN A 214 -15.23 27.26 14.01
N GLU A 215 -15.01 27.64 15.28
CA GLU A 215 -15.60 26.95 16.45
C GLU A 215 -17.13 26.91 16.39
#